data_AF-A0A9Q9BMI5-F1
#
_entry.id   AF-A0A9Q9BMI5-F1
#
_cell.length_a   1.000
_cell.length_b   1.000
_cell.length_c   1.000
_cell.angle_alpha   90.00
_cell.angle_beta   90.00
_cell.angle_gamma   90.00
#
_symmetry.space_group_name_H-M   'P 1'
#
loop_
_entity.id
_entity.type
_entity.pdbx_description
1 polymer ?
#
loop_
_entity_poly.entity_id
_entity_poly.type
_entity_poly.pdbx_seq_one_letter_code
_entity_poly.pdbx_strand_id
1 'polypeptide(L)' 'MSSKIIKLLLLQFLCVFIVTQIGLAMVGFSFMNILFWSFLLFTIVYVGFVSPRWKKKDSLIK' A
#
# COMPACT_ATOMS: atom_id res chain seq x y z
N MET A 1 5.90 -10.04 16.62
CA MET A 1 5.14 -8.80 16.28
C MET A 1 5.95 -7.81 15.44
N SER A 2 7.23 -7.57 15.75
CA SER A 2 8.09 -6.56 15.08
C SER A 2 8.14 -6.64 13.54
N SER A 3 8.27 -7.84 12.97
CA SER A 3 8.38 -8.02 11.50
C SER A 3 7.12 -7.61 10.72
N LYS A 4 5.93 -7.63 11.33
CA LYS A 4 4.68 -7.18 10.67
C LYS A 4 4.62 -5.66 10.54
N ILE A 5 5.11 -4.95 11.55
CA ILE A 5 5.12 -3.48 11.61
C ILE A 5 6.12 -2.94 10.58
N ILE A 6 7.30 -3.56 10.47
CA ILE A 6 8.32 -3.18 9.49
C ILE A 6 7.80 -3.36 8.06
N LYS A 7 7.12 -4.48 7.75
CA LYS A 7 6.49 -4.71 6.43
C LYS A 7 5.43 -3.67 6.10
N LEU A 8 4.63 -3.29 7.10
CA LEU A 8 3.60 -2.26 7.02
C LEU A 8 4.21 -0.88 6.73
N LEU A 9 5.27 -0.53 7.45
CA LEU A 9 5.96 0.75 7.30
C LEU A 9 6.61 0.86 5.91
N LEU A 10 7.28 -0.21 5.47
CA LEU A 10 7.91 -0.27 4.16
C LEU A 10 6.87 -0.14 3.03
N LEU A 11 5.72 -0.79 3.19
CA LEU A 11 4.62 -0.71 2.23
C LEU A 11 4.04 0.71 2.14
N GLN A 12 3.87 1.40 3.28
CA GLN A 12 3.42 2.79 3.31
C GLN A 12 4.38 3.70 2.53
N PHE A 13 5.69 3.59 2.77
CA PHE A 13 6.69 4.38 2.04
C PHE A 13 6.65 4.09 0.55
N LEU A 14 6.46 2.84 0.15
CA LEU A 14 6.40 2.43 -1.26
C LEU A 14 5.12 2.98 -1.95
N CYS A 15 3.97 2.96 -1.25
CA CYS A 15 2.73 3.56 -1.75
C CYS A 15 2.84 5.09 -1.90
N VAL A 16 3.50 5.79 -0.98
CA VAL A 16 3.73 7.24 -1.08
C VAL A 16 4.68 7.56 -2.21
N PHE A 17 5.74 6.77 -2.36
CA PHE A 17 6.73 6.94 -3.42
C PHE A 17 6.11 6.81 -4.81
N ILE A 18 5.34 5.75 -5.08
CA ILE A 18 4.70 5.54 -6.40
C ILE A 18 3.76 6.70 -6.76
N VAL A 19 2.91 7.13 -5.82
CA VAL A 19 1.93 8.20 -6.09
C VAL A 19 2.63 9.55 -6.26
N THR A 20 3.73 9.78 -5.55
CA THR A 20 4.55 10.99 -5.72
C THR A 20 5.19 11.03 -7.11
N GLN A 21 5.73 9.91 -7.61
CA GLN A 21 6.32 9.86 -8.95
C GLN A 21 5.27 10.07 -10.05
N ILE A 22 4.08 9.47 -9.89
CA ILE A 22 2.95 9.67 -10.80
C ILE A 22 2.48 11.13 -10.77
N GLY A 23 2.40 11.72 -9.58
CA GLY A 23 2.02 13.13 -9.39
C GLY A 23 3.06 14.12 -9.93
N LEU A 24 4.35 13.79 -9.87
CA LEU A 24 5.42 14.59 -10.50
C LEU A 24 5.41 14.48 -12.02
N ALA A 25 5.10 13.30 -12.57
CA ALA A 25 4.98 13.08 -14.01
C ALA A 25 3.77 13.82 -14.61
N MET A 26 2.69 13.95 -13.85
CA MET A 26 1.53 14.78 -14.20
C MET A 26 1.73 16.22 -13.70
N VAL A 27 2.39 17.04 -14.51
CA VAL A 27 2.64 18.46 -14.21
C VAL A 27 1.36 19.16 -13.72
N GLY A 28 1.39 19.71 -12.50
CA GLY A 28 0.27 20.47 -11.91
C GLY A 28 -0.61 19.70 -10.91
N PHE A 29 -0.22 18.49 -10.50
CA PHE A 29 -0.99 17.72 -9.52
C PHE A 29 -0.86 18.30 -8.10
N SER A 30 -1.99 18.58 -7.45
CA SER A 30 -2.02 19.12 -6.08
C SER A 30 -1.51 18.09 -5.06
N PHE A 31 -0.65 18.53 -4.15
CA PHE A 31 -0.04 17.70 -3.10
C PHE A 31 -1.09 16.98 -2.22
N MET A 32 -2.21 17.64 -1.94
CA MET A 32 -3.33 17.04 -1.21
C MET A 32 -3.93 15.84 -1.95
N ASN A 33 -3.95 15.87 -3.27
CA ASN A 33 -4.46 14.79 -4.10
C ASN A 33 -3.50 13.59 -4.04
N ILE A 34 -2.19 13.83 -4.07
CA ILE A 34 -1.14 12.80 -3.92
C ILE A 34 -1.28 12.07 -2.57
N LEU A 35 -1.46 12.82 -1.48
CA LEU A 35 -1.67 12.24 -0.15
C LEU A 35 -2.93 11.38 -0.08
N PHE A 36 -4.03 11.87 -0.65
CA PHE A 36 -5.30 11.14 -0.68
C PHE A 36 -5.19 9.82 -1.46
N TRP A 37 -4.65 9.87 -2.68
CA TRP A 37 -4.47 8.67 -3.52
C TRP A 37 -3.50 7.66 -2.90
N SER A 38 -2.45 8.14 -2.23
CA SER A 38 -1.50 7.26 -1.54
C SER A 38 -2.12 6.56 -0.34
N PHE A 39 -2.89 7.29 0.47
CA PHE A 39 -3.60 6.72 1.62
C PHE A 39 -4.66 5.69 1.19
N LEU A 40 -5.35 5.97 0.09
CA LEU A 40 -6.35 5.06 -0.48
C LEU A 40 -5.71 3.77 -0.99
N LEU A 41 -4.59 3.87 -1.73
CA LEU A 41 -3.80 2.72 -2.16
C LEU A 41 -3.29 1.89 -0.98
N PHE A 42 -2.73 2.56 0.04
CA PHE A 42 -2.27 1.88 1.24
C PHE A 42 -3.41 1.13 1.95
N THR A 43 -4.58 1.75 2.08
CA THR A 43 -5.76 1.13 2.70
C THR A 43 -6.20 -0.12 1.95
N ILE A 44 -6.25 -0.07 0.61
CA ILE A 44 -6.63 -1.23 -0.23
C ILE A 44 -5.62 -2.36 -0.07
N VAL A 45 -4.33 -2.07 -0.16
CA VAL A 45 -3.29 -3.10 -0.03
C VAL A 45 -3.26 -3.65 1.39
N TYR A 46 -3.42 -2.79 2.41
CA TYR A 46 -3.52 -3.20 3.81
C TYR A 46 -4.71 -4.12 4.04
N VAL A 47 -5.92 -3.74 3.61
CA VAL A 47 -7.11 -4.58 3.71
C VAL A 47 -6.96 -5.86 2.91
N GLY A 48 -6.35 -5.83 1.73
CA GLY A 48 -6.05 -7.01 0.92
C GLY A 48 -5.10 -7.99 1.60
N PHE A 49 -4.05 -7.48 2.26
CA PHE A 49 -3.06 -8.29 2.99
C PHE A 49 -3.54 -8.74 4.37
N VAL A 50 -4.36 -7.94 5.05
CA VAL A 50 -4.86 -8.21 6.41
C VAL A 50 -6.12 -9.07 6.37
N SER A 51 -6.95 -8.94 5.33
CA SER A 51 -8.14 -9.77 5.18
C SER A 51 -7.74 -11.25 5.14
N PRO A 52 -8.30 -12.08 6.03
CA PRO A 52 -7.94 -13.50 6.17
C PRO A 52 -8.25 -14.35 4.92
N ARG A 53 -8.82 -13.76 3.86
CA ARG A 53 -9.08 -14.44 2.59
C ARG A 53 -7.83 -14.89 1.84
N TRP A 54 -6.69 -14.21 2.00
CA TRP A 54 -5.44 -14.61 1.32
C TRP A 54 -4.67 -15.71 2.05
N LYS A 55 -4.89 -15.90 3.36
CA LYS A 55 -4.23 -16.96 4.13
C LYS A 55 -4.78 -18.37 3.91
N LYS A 56 -5.92 -18.52 3.23
CA LYS A 56 -6.54 -19.83 3.00
C LYS A 56 -5.99 -20.61 1.80
N LYS A 57 -5.05 -20.04 1.02
CA LYS A 57 -4.50 -20.73 -0.16
C LYS A 57 -3.14 -21.42 0.05
N ASP A 58 -2.45 -21.17 1.16
CA ASP A 58 -1.15 -21.82 1.45
C ASP A 58 -1.27 -23.19 2.16
N SER A 59 -2.46 -23.70 2.47
CA SER A 59 -2.64 -25.03 3.10
C SER A 59 -3.29 -26.09 2.21
N LEU A 60 -3.48 -25.81 0.91
CA LEU A 60 -4.06 -26.75 -0.05
C LEU A 60 -3.06 -27.23 -1.12
N ILE A 61 -1.76 -27.13 -0.81
CA ILE A 61 -0.71 -27.85 -1.53
C ILE A 61 0.09 -28.60 -0.47
N LYS A 62 -0.45 -29.74 -0.03
CA LYS A 62 0.31 -30.78 0.67
C LYS A 62 0.01 -32.10 -0.01
#